data_AF-A0A947K9G9-F1
#
_entry.id   AF-A0A947K9G9-F1
#
_cell.length_a   1.000
_cell.length_b   1.000
_cell.length_c   1.000
_cell.angle_alpha   90.00
_cell.angle_beta   90.00
_cell.angle_gamma   90.00
#
_symmetry.space_group_name_H-M   'P 1'
#
loop_
_entity.id
_entity.type
_entity.pdbx_description
1 polymer ?
#
loop_
_entity_poly.entity_id
_entity_poly.type
_entity_poly.pdbx_seq_one_letter_code
_entity_poly.pdbx_strand_id
1 'polypeptide(L)'
;MKRRIFSLELILALVALVGIMAVGVGQAMGEGDEDGGKIIFTKPVKAVVFDHANHLAQGLDCESCHDEIFQMETGSAEAGDDFTMASLYEGKYCGACHDGETAFASNTRCTVCHIGVKGYNKETSTGTEEKKGHE
;
A
#
# COMPACT_ATOMS: atom_id res chain seq x y z
N MET A 1 0.85 -17.03 -62.92
CA MET A 1 -0.21 -17.24 -61.91
C MET A 1 0.30 -17.56 -60.49
N LYS A 2 1.50 -18.10 -60.30
CA LYS A 2 2.07 -18.42 -58.95
C LYS A 2 2.43 -17.21 -58.07
N ARG A 3 2.71 -16.02 -58.66
CA ARG A 3 3.13 -14.81 -57.91
C ARG A 3 2.03 -14.20 -57.04
N ARG A 4 0.75 -14.31 -57.41
CA ARG A 4 -0.37 -13.76 -56.63
C ARG A 4 -0.75 -14.64 -55.43
N ILE A 5 -0.45 -15.95 -55.49
CA ILE A 5 -0.69 -16.90 -54.41
C ILE A 5 0.34 -16.70 -53.29
N PHE A 6 1.63 -16.50 -53.62
CA PHE A 6 2.66 -16.15 -52.63
C PHE A 6 2.41 -14.81 -51.93
N SER A 7 1.80 -13.83 -52.61
CA SER A 7 1.45 -12.54 -52.00
C SER A 7 0.27 -12.64 -51.03
N LEU A 8 -0.70 -13.53 -51.27
CA LEU A 8 -1.87 -13.70 -50.42
C LEU A 8 -1.51 -14.40 -49.09
N GLU A 9 -0.67 -15.44 -49.15
CA GLU A 9 -0.15 -16.15 -47.96
C GLU A 9 0.73 -15.23 -47.08
N LEU A 10 1.55 -14.36 -47.68
CA LEU A 10 2.38 -13.41 -46.94
C LEU A 10 1.52 -12.33 -46.25
N ILE A 11 0.44 -11.88 -46.89
CA ILE A 11 -0.50 -10.92 -46.30
C ILE A 11 -1.30 -11.59 -45.18
N LEU A 12 -1.75 -12.83 -45.35
CA LEU A 12 -2.44 -13.59 -44.30
C LEU A 12 -1.54 -13.84 -43.07
N ALA A 13 -0.27 -14.17 -43.30
CA ALA A 13 0.72 -14.33 -42.23
C ALA A 13 1.03 -13.00 -41.52
N LEU A 14 1.12 -11.88 -42.25
CA LEU A 14 1.32 -10.56 -41.66
C LEU A 14 0.09 -10.08 -40.85
N VAL A 15 -1.13 -10.33 -41.32
CA VAL A 15 -2.36 -10.00 -40.59
C VAL A 15 -2.49 -10.86 -39.32
N ALA A 16 -2.11 -12.14 -39.37
CA ALA A 16 -2.06 -13.01 -38.19
C ALA A 16 -1.00 -12.53 -37.17
N LEU A 17 0.19 -12.10 -37.62
CA LEU A 17 1.24 -11.55 -36.76
C LEU A 17 0.83 -10.22 -36.11
N VAL A 18 0.15 -9.33 -36.84
CA VAL A 18 -0.38 -8.07 -36.28
C VAL A 18 -1.52 -8.32 -35.29
N GLY A 19 -2.38 -9.32 -35.54
CA GLY A 19 -3.45 -9.72 -34.63
C GLY A 19 -2.95 -10.28 -33.29
N ILE A 20 -1.82 -11.01 -33.30
CA ILE A 20 -1.22 -11.56 -32.07
C ILE A 20 -0.58 -10.46 -31.21
N MET A 21 -0.06 -9.39 -31.81
CA MET A 21 0.50 -8.24 -31.05
C MET A 21 -0.55 -7.40 -30.32
N ALA A 22 -1.83 -7.46 -30.73
CA ALA A 22 -2.89 -6.65 -30.14
C ALA A 22 -3.49 -7.22 -28.84
N VAL A 23 -3.17 -8.47 -28.46
CA VAL A 23 -3.75 -9.14 -27.27
C VAL A 23 -2.81 -9.09 -26.05
N GLY A 24 -1.59 -8.58 -26.20
CA GLY A 24 -0.52 -8.69 -25.19
C GLY A 24 -0.28 -7.50 -24.26
N VAL A 25 -1.12 -6.45 -24.28
CA VAL A 25 -0.90 -5.23 -23.45
C VAL A 25 -2.17 -4.89 -22.68
N GLY A 26 -2.52 -5.72 -21.68
CA GLY A 26 -3.73 -5.51 -20.88
C GLY A 26 -3.71 -6.06 -19.46
N GLN A 27 -2.57 -6.50 -18.94
CA GLN A 27 -2.49 -7.06 -17.59
C GLN A 27 -1.22 -6.59 -16.89
N ALA A 28 -1.39 -5.59 -16.00
CA ALA A 28 -0.61 -5.31 -14.79
C ALA A 28 -0.80 -3.83 -14.39
N MET A 29 -2.04 -3.43 -14.11
CA MET A 29 -2.26 -2.30 -13.20
C MET A 29 -2.73 -2.96 -11.92
N GLY A 30 -1.85 -3.02 -10.92
CA GLY A 30 -2.21 -3.57 -9.62
C GLY A 30 -3.43 -2.83 -9.07
N GLU A 31 -4.29 -3.58 -8.39
CA GLU A 31 -5.35 -3.04 -7.54
C GLU A 31 -4.76 -1.93 -6.65
N GLY A 32 -5.03 -0.68 -7.01
CA GLY A 32 -4.78 0.44 -6.12
C GLY A 32 -5.80 0.35 -5.01
N ASP A 33 -5.34 0.22 -3.76
CA ASP A 33 -6.19 0.27 -2.58
C ASP A 33 -6.99 1.58 -2.63
N GLU A 34 -8.29 1.46 -2.91
CA GLU A 34 -9.22 2.58 -3.11
C GLU A 34 -9.37 3.46 -1.86
N ASP A 35 -8.93 2.96 -0.71
CA ASP A 35 -8.93 3.59 0.60
C ASP A 35 -7.55 4.14 1.04
N GLY A 36 -6.50 4.04 0.21
CA GLY A 36 -5.13 4.45 0.58
C GLY A 36 -4.29 3.34 1.23
N GLY A 37 -4.87 2.16 1.46
CA GLY A 37 -4.16 0.93 1.79
C GLY A 37 -3.46 0.93 3.14
N LYS A 38 -2.54 -0.03 3.34
CA LYS A 38 -1.69 -0.09 4.54
C LYS A 38 -0.42 0.72 4.33
N ILE A 39 -0.07 1.52 5.34
CA ILE A 39 1.20 2.24 5.41
C ILE A 39 2.09 1.57 6.45
N ILE A 40 3.37 1.39 6.13
CA ILE A 40 4.39 0.94 7.08
C ILE A 40 5.45 2.02 7.20
N PHE A 41 5.45 2.74 8.31
CA PHE A 41 6.52 3.68 8.63
C PHE A 41 7.79 2.91 9.03
N THR A 42 8.91 3.42 8.55
CA THR A 42 10.27 2.90 8.75
C THR A 42 11.14 3.81 9.60
N LYS A 43 10.71 5.05 9.86
CA LYS A 43 11.39 6.06 10.67
C LYS A 43 10.40 6.76 11.61
N PRO A 44 10.87 7.27 12.76
CA PRO A 44 12.22 7.06 13.33
C PRO A 44 12.45 5.62 13.80
N VAL A 45 11.39 4.82 13.95
CA VAL A 45 11.45 3.41 14.31
C VAL A 45 10.90 2.57 13.17
N LYS A 46 11.58 1.47 12.85
CA LYS A 46 11.14 0.56 11.79
C LYS A 46 9.88 -0.22 12.21
N ALA A 47 8.99 -0.45 11.25
CA ALA A 47 7.86 -1.35 11.37
C ALA A 47 6.73 -0.82 12.27
N VAL A 48 6.30 0.40 11.99
CA VAL A 48 5.05 0.94 12.54
C VAL A 48 3.97 0.87 11.46
N VAL A 49 2.88 0.16 11.72
CA VAL A 49 1.79 -0.02 10.76
C VAL A 49 0.66 0.96 11.00
N PHE A 50 0.12 1.48 9.91
CA PHE A 50 -1.16 2.17 9.83
C PHE A 50 -2.01 1.52 8.72
N ASP A 51 -3.31 1.48 8.91
CA ASP A 51 -4.25 0.75 8.05
C ASP A 51 -5.49 1.61 7.84
N HIS A 52 -5.68 2.17 6.63
CA HIS A 52 -6.80 3.04 6.31
C HIS A 52 -8.14 2.33 6.50
N ALA A 53 -8.30 1.12 5.95
CA ALA A 53 -9.51 0.32 6.08
C ALA A 53 -9.97 0.17 7.55
N ASN A 54 -9.04 -0.07 8.48
CA ASN A 54 -9.40 -0.16 9.91
C ASN A 54 -9.92 1.16 10.48
N HIS A 55 -9.35 2.30 10.07
CA HIS A 55 -9.75 3.62 10.55
C HIS A 55 -11.07 4.06 9.91
N LEU A 56 -11.25 3.86 8.61
CA LEU A 56 -12.51 4.12 7.91
C LEU A 56 -13.65 3.27 8.48
N ALA A 57 -13.36 2.01 8.86
CA ALA A 57 -14.34 1.15 9.52
C ALA A 57 -14.78 1.64 10.92
N GLN A 58 -14.03 2.56 11.55
CA GLN A 58 -14.46 3.24 12.79
C GLN A 58 -15.37 4.44 12.53
N GLY A 59 -15.75 4.71 11.28
CA GLY A 59 -16.60 5.84 10.90
C GLY A 59 -15.83 7.15 10.68
N LEU A 60 -14.50 7.09 10.55
CA LEU A 60 -13.69 8.21 10.09
C LEU A 60 -13.78 8.33 8.57
N ASP A 61 -13.57 9.54 8.07
CA ASP A 61 -13.46 9.85 6.66
C ASP A 61 -12.07 10.41 6.33
N CYS A 62 -11.84 10.73 5.06
CA CYS A 62 -10.54 11.23 4.59
C CYS A 62 -10.15 12.55 5.29
N GLU A 63 -11.13 13.42 5.50
CA GLU A 63 -10.97 14.76 6.10
C GLU A 63 -10.70 14.69 7.61
N SER A 64 -11.10 13.60 8.26
CA SER A 64 -10.80 13.32 9.68
C SER A 64 -9.29 13.29 9.97
N CYS A 65 -8.46 13.00 8.97
CA CYS A 65 -7.00 12.94 9.09
C CYS A 65 -6.28 13.94 8.17
N HIS A 66 -6.81 14.17 6.97
CA HIS A 66 -6.14 14.95 5.94
C HIS A 66 -6.80 16.32 5.71
N ASP A 67 -6.04 17.39 5.52
CA ASP A 67 -4.57 17.52 5.56
C ASP A 67 -4.04 18.04 6.91
N GLU A 68 -4.93 18.14 7.92
CA GLU A 68 -4.63 18.73 9.23
C GLU A 68 -3.67 17.88 10.07
N ILE A 69 -3.92 16.57 10.21
CA ILE A 69 -3.11 15.68 11.06
C ILE A 69 -1.98 15.04 10.25
N PHE A 70 -2.29 14.62 9.02
CA PHE A 70 -1.33 14.03 8.09
C PHE A 70 -1.48 14.65 6.71
N GLN A 71 -0.38 14.79 5.99
CA GLN A 71 -0.43 15.13 4.56
C GLN A 71 -0.79 13.87 3.76
N MET A 72 -1.47 14.04 2.62
CA MET A 72 -1.75 12.95 1.65
C MET A 72 -0.49 12.61 0.84
N GLU A 73 0.62 12.35 1.54
CA GLU A 73 1.91 12.01 0.97
C GLU A 73 2.64 11.03 1.90
N THR A 74 2.85 9.81 1.42
CA THR A 74 3.55 8.77 2.17
C THR A 74 4.96 9.22 2.54
N GLY A 75 5.31 9.08 3.82
CA GLY A 75 6.62 9.46 4.35
C GLY A 75 6.76 10.93 4.74
N SER A 76 5.76 11.78 4.50
CA SER A 76 5.79 13.19 4.93
C SER A 76 5.95 13.32 6.46
N ALA A 77 5.19 12.53 7.23
CA ALA A 77 5.34 12.49 8.69
C ALA A 77 6.76 12.02 9.11
N GLU A 78 7.33 11.03 8.44
CA GLU A 78 8.67 10.49 8.74
C GLU A 78 9.80 11.47 8.45
N ALA A 79 9.56 12.48 7.61
CA ALA A 79 10.53 13.53 7.32
C ALA A 79 10.63 14.58 8.43
N GLY A 80 9.62 14.66 9.31
CA GLY A 80 9.61 15.57 10.45
C GLY A 80 10.38 15.00 11.65
N ASP A 81 11.20 15.84 12.28
CA ASP A 81 11.91 15.48 13.52
C ASP A 81 10.97 15.30 14.72
N ASP A 82 9.73 15.80 14.62
CA ASP A 82 8.71 15.69 15.67
C ASP A 82 7.79 14.48 15.51
N PHE A 83 7.99 13.59 14.54
CA PHE A 83 7.24 12.32 14.46
C PHE A 83 7.75 11.29 15.48
N THR A 84 7.42 11.54 16.75
CA THR A 84 7.88 10.77 17.90
C THR A 84 6.73 10.47 18.87
N MET A 85 6.90 9.45 19.73
CA MET A 85 5.91 9.15 20.77
C MET A 85 5.65 10.33 21.71
N ALA A 86 6.64 11.20 21.95
CA ALA A 86 6.45 12.39 22.77
C ALA A 86 5.40 13.33 22.16
N SER A 87 5.49 13.59 20.85
CA SER A 87 4.50 14.37 20.10
C SER A 87 3.11 13.72 20.11
N LEU A 88 3.04 12.38 20.05
CA LEU A 88 1.76 11.68 20.19
C LEU A 88 1.13 11.94 21.56
N TYR A 89 1.92 11.99 22.64
CA TYR A 89 1.41 12.32 23.97
C TYR A 89 0.98 13.78 24.11
N GLU A 90 1.40 14.65 23.19
CA GLU A 90 0.97 16.05 23.06
C GLU A 90 -0.24 16.21 22.12
N GLY A 91 -0.86 15.11 21.67
CA GLY A 91 -2.05 15.14 20.81
C GLY A 91 -1.76 15.28 19.32
N LYS A 92 -0.51 15.09 18.87
CA LYS A 92 -0.15 15.12 17.44
C LYS A 92 -0.22 13.74 16.80
N TYR A 93 -0.31 13.71 15.46
CA TYR A 93 -0.29 12.48 14.67
C TYR A 93 -1.32 11.46 15.16
N CYS A 94 -0.91 10.21 15.41
CA CYS A 94 -1.77 9.16 15.95
C CYS A 94 -2.40 9.57 17.29
N GLY A 95 -1.70 10.38 18.09
CA GLY A 95 -2.11 10.82 19.40
C GLY A 95 -3.27 11.82 19.41
N ALA A 96 -3.62 12.40 18.26
CA ALA A 96 -4.81 13.25 18.12
C ALA A 96 -6.11 12.48 18.45
N CYS A 97 -6.10 11.16 18.27
CA CYS A 97 -7.21 10.27 18.62
C CYS A 97 -6.79 9.15 19.58
N HIS A 98 -5.54 8.66 19.53
CA HIS A 98 -5.03 7.66 20.47
C HIS A 98 -4.55 8.31 21.79
N ASP A 99 -5.47 9.05 22.40
CA ASP A 99 -5.32 9.88 23.61
C ASP A 99 -5.75 9.15 24.90
N GLY A 100 -6.54 8.07 24.79
CA GLY A 100 -7.12 7.35 25.92
C GLY A 100 -8.60 7.65 26.18
N GLU A 101 -9.17 8.60 25.45
CA GLU A 101 -10.58 8.99 25.52
C GLU A 101 -11.29 8.68 24.20
N THR A 102 -10.74 9.17 23.08
CA THR A 102 -11.27 8.97 21.73
C THR A 102 -10.97 7.55 21.22
N ALA A 103 -9.75 7.07 21.46
CA ALA A 103 -9.33 5.69 21.22
C ALA A 103 -8.38 5.22 22.34
N PHE A 104 -7.87 3.98 22.23
CA PHE A 104 -6.88 3.51 23.22
C PHE A 104 -5.65 4.42 23.21
N ALA A 105 -5.13 4.73 24.40
CA ALA A 105 -3.98 5.62 24.55
C ALA A 105 -2.71 5.00 23.93
N SER A 106 -1.96 5.83 23.20
CA SER A 106 -0.75 5.46 22.45
C SER A 106 0.35 4.83 23.32
N ASN A 107 0.33 5.07 24.64
CA ASN A 107 1.30 4.53 25.60
C ASN A 107 0.89 3.19 26.25
N THR A 108 -0.24 2.59 25.86
CA THR A 108 -0.75 1.37 26.52
C THR A 108 -0.64 0.09 25.70
N ARG A 109 -0.62 0.16 24.37
CA ARG A 109 -0.72 -1.01 23.47
C ARG A 109 0.32 -0.98 22.34
N CYS A 110 1.60 -0.89 22.71
CA CYS A 110 2.71 -0.65 21.77
C CYS A 110 2.72 -1.58 20.54
N THR A 111 2.41 -2.87 20.74
CA THR A 111 2.50 -3.90 19.69
C THR A 111 1.35 -3.85 18.67
N VAL A 112 0.35 -2.99 18.87
CA VAL A 112 -0.72 -2.78 17.89
C VAL A 112 -0.17 -2.04 16.67
N CYS A 113 0.69 -1.04 16.90
CA CYS A 113 1.32 -0.27 15.83
C CYS A 113 2.74 -0.78 15.54
N HIS A 114 3.53 -1.09 16.56
CA HIS A 114 4.92 -1.55 16.40
C HIS A 114 4.98 -3.07 16.18
N ILE A 115 4.91 -3.49 14.92
CA ILE A 115 4.79 -4.91 14.54
C ILE A 115 6.14 -5.67 14.51
N GLY A 116 7.24 -4.95 14.68
CA GLY A 116 8.59 -5.50 14.69
C GLY A 116 9.00 -6.14 13.35
N VAL A 117 10.18 -6.76 13.32
CA VAL A 117 10.75 -7.33 12.09
C VAL A 117 9.91 -8.46 11.49
N LYS A 118 9.24 -9.27 12.32
CA LYS A 118 8.38 -10.35 11.84
C LYS A 118 7.13 -9.81 11.16
N GLY A 119 6.47 -8.84 11.79
CA GLY A 119 5.33 -8.15 11.18
C GLY A 119 5.73 -7.42 9.92
N TYR A 120 6.84 -6.67 9.95
CA TYR A 120 7.38 -5.98 8.79
C TYR A 120 7.57 -6.94 7.61
N ASN A 121 8.29 -8.04 7.82
CA ASN A 121 8.51 -9.04 6.77
C ASN A 121 7.18 -9.59 6.27
N LYS A 122 6.22 -9.92 7.14
CA LYS A 122 4.91 -10.41 6.70
C LYS A 122 4.19 -9.42 5.78
N GLU A 123 4.16 -8.14 6.15
CA GLU A 123 3.43 -7.13 5.38
C GLU A 123 4.20 -6.72 4.10
N THR A 124 5.53 -6.82 4.06
CA THR A 124 6.34 -6.46 2.88
C THR A 124 6.74 -7.63 1.97
N SER A 125 6.66 -8.88 2.45
CA SER A 125 7.03 -10.09 1.69
C SER A 125 5.85 -10.64 0.88
N THR A 126 4.71 -9.98 0.83
CA THR A 126 3.59 -10.33 -0.06
C THR A 126 3.90 -10.13 -1.56
N GLY A 127 5.17 -9.92 -1.94
CA GLY A 127 5.70 -10.05 -3.30
C GLY A 127 6.56 -11.30 -3.56
N THR A 128 6.86 -12.13 -2.55
CA THR A 128 7.63 -13.37 -2.77
C THR A 128 7.44 -14.35 -1.61
N GLU A 129 7.18 -15.61 -1.95
CA GLU A 129 7.24 -16.82 -1.11
C GLU A 129 5.89 -17.51 -0.81
N GLU A 130 5.54 -18.39 -1.76
CA GLU A 130 5.35 -19.82 -1.51
C GLU A 130 5.15 -20.24 -0.05
N LYS A 131 3.96 -20.77 0.20
CA LYS A 131 3.62 -21.51 1.41
C LYS A 131 4.61 -22.65 1.63
N LYS A 132 5.57 -22.50 2.55
CA LYS A 132 6.10 -23.65 3.29
C LYS A 132 5.38 -23.75 4.61
N GLY A 133 4.47 -24.73 4.67
CA GLY A 133 3.86 -25.17 5.91
C GLY A 133 4.93 -25.62 6.90
N HIS A 134 4.64 -25.42 8.18
CA HIS A 134 5.37 -26.07 9.25
C HIS A 134 4.43 -27.11 9.88
N GLU A 135 5.01 -28.29 10.05
CA GLU A 135 4.43 -29.57 10.46
C GLU A 135 3.92 -29.54 11.90
#